data_AF-A0A091AIK5-F1
#
_entry.id   AF-A0A091AIK5-F1
#
_cell.length_a   1.000
_cell.length_b   1.000
_cell.length_c   1.000
_cell.angle_alpha   90.00
_cell.angle_beta   90.00
_cell.angle_gamma   90.00
#
_symmetry.space_group_name_H-M   'P 1'
#
loop_
_entity.id
_entity.type
_entity.pdbx_description
1 polymer ?
#
loop_
_entity_poly.entity_id
_entity_poly.type
_entity_poly.pdbx_seq_one_letter_code
_entity_poly.pdbx_strand_id
1 'polypeptide(L)'
;MELSALDDDRNGWIDGNDSAFKQLKVWMVSESGEELLSLQEVGIGAISLQSATLDYTVKSDADTPIAHYKNASVALGESGGTYGVFEVDVAV
;
A
#
# COMPACT_ATOMS: atom_id res chain seq x y z
N MET A 1 1.10 -9.84 5.24
CA MET A 1 0.56 -8.87 4.27
C MET A 1 0.15 -9.65 3.03
N GLU A 2 -1.01 -9.37 2.42
CA GLU A 2 -1.50 -10.12 1.24
C GLU A 2 -0.54 -10.05 0.05
N LEU A 3 0.15 -8.91 -0.13
CA LEU A 3 1.12 -8.67 -1.20
C LEU A 3 2.29 -9.67 -1.21
N SER A 4 2.59 -10.38 -0.11
CA SER A 4 3.72 -11.31 -0.08
C SER A 4 3.57 -12.51 -1.02
N ALA A 5 2.36 -12.80 -1.49
CA ALA A 5 2.12 -13.85 -2.47
C ALA A 5 2.56 -13.46 -3.90
N LEU A 6 2.92 -12.20 -4.12
CA LEU A 6 3.21 -11.61 -5.42
C LEU A 6 4.71 -11.40 -5.69
N ASP A 7 5.58 -11.84 -4.77
CA ASP A 7 7.03 -11.75 -4.83
C ASP A 7 7.60 -13.00 -5.53
N ASP A 8 7.94 -12.85 -6.80
CA ASP A 8 8.38 -13.94 -7.68
C ASP A 8 9.81 -14.37 -7.35
N ASP A 9 10.69 -13.42 -7.03
CA ASP A 9 12.12 -13.67 -6.76
C ASP A 9 12.44 -13.87 -5.26
N ARG A 10 11.45 -13.63 -4.39
CA ARG A 10 11.50 -13.76 -2.93
C ARG A 10 12.52 -12.85 -2.25
N ASN A 11 12.74 -11.67 -2.82
CA ASN A 11 13.70 -10.71 -2.27
C ASN A 11 13.11 -9.83 -1.14
N GLY A 12 11.81 -9.95 -0.87
CA GLY A 12 11.11 -9.17 0.15
C GLY A 12 10.59 -7.81 -0.33
N TRP A 13 10.60 -7.57 -1.64
CA TRP A 13 10.04 -6.41 -2.32
C TRP A 13 9.11 -6.86 -3.43
N ILE A 14 8.12 -6.02 -3.73
CA ILE A 14 7.36 -6.10 -4.98
C ILE A 14 7.89 -4.98 -5.87
N ASP A 15 8.62 -5.34 -6.93
CA ASP A 15 9.31 -4.41 -7.81
C ASP A 15 9.25 -4.83 -9.29
N GLY A 16 9.94 -4.11 -10.17
CA GLY A 16 9.91 -4.33 -11.61
C GLY A 16 10.37 -5.73 -12.09
N ASN A 17 11.02 -6.53 -11.23
CA ASN A 17 11.38 -7.92 -11.51
C ASN A 17 10.22 -8.89 -11.30
N ASP A 18 9.15 -8.47 -10.60
CA ASP A 18 7.96 -9.28 -10.36
C ASP A 18 6.92 -9.11 -11.46
N SER A 19 6.36 -10.23 -11.93
CA SER A 19 5.32 -10.24 -12.95
C SER A 19 4.02 -9.56 -12.49
N ALA A 20 3.75 -9.58 -11.18
CA ALA A 20 2.60 -8.95 -10.56
C ALA A 20 2.71 -7.42 -10.49
N PHE A 21 3.93 -6.87 -10.39
CA PHE A 21 4.13 -5.43 -10.22
C PHE A 21 3.49 -4.60 -11.34
N LYS A 22 3.58 -5.08 -12.59
CA LYS A 22 2.97 -4.42 -13.76
C LYS A 22 1.44 -4.46 -13.78
N GLN A 23 0.84 -5.30 -12.96
CA GLN A 23 -0.60 -5.46 -12.85
C GLN A 23 -1.19 -4.63 -11.70
N LEU A 24 -0.34 -4.21 -10.75
CA LEU A 24 -0.75 -3.39 -9.62
C LEU A 24 -1.11 -1.97 -10.09
N LYS A 25 -2.20 -1.47 -9.51
CA LYS A 25 -2.69 -0.12 -9.73
C LYS A 25 -2.97 0.58 -8.41
N VAL A 26 -2.83 1.90 -8.41
CA VAL A 26 -3.27 2.79 -7.34
C VAL A 26 -4.57 3.43 -7.79
N TRP A 27 -5.59 3.28 -6.96
CA TRP A 27 -6.83 4.06 -7.08
C TRP A 27 -6.64 5.37 -6.34
N MET A 28 -6.60 6.48 -7.07
CA MET A 28 -6.50 7.81 -6.51
C MET A 28 -7.86 8.49 -6.58
N VAL A 29 -8.34 8.91 -5.41
CA VAL A 29 -9.62 9.60 -5.25
C VAL A 29 -9.34 11.03 -4.82
N SER A 30 -9.86 12.00 -5.57
CA SER A 30 -9.64 13.42 -5.36
C SER A 30 -10.92 14.23 -5.61
N GLU A 31 -10.91 15.53 -5.31
CA GLU A 31 -12.04 16.42 -5.66
C GLU A 31 -12.29 16.49 -7.18
N SER A 32 -11.24 16.32 -7.99
CA SER A 32 -11.33 16.29 -9.45
C SER A 32 -11.88 14.98 -10.03
N GLY A 33 -12.07 13.96 -9.19
CA GLY A 33 -12.56 12.65 -9.59
C GLY A 33 -11.65 11.51 -9.18
N GLU A 34 -11.90 10.35 -9.79
CA GLU A 34 -11.24 9.08 -9.50
C GLU A 34 -10.40 8.61 -10.69
N GLU A 35 -9.20 8.13 -10.42
CA GLU A 35 -8.31 7.58 -11.45
C GLU A 35 -7.63 6.29 -10.97
N LEU A 36 -7.33 5.41 -11.93
CA LEU A 36 -6.59 4.17 -11.70
C LEU A 36 -5.28 4.23 -12.47
N LEU A 37 -4.19 4.50 -11.75
CA LEU A 37 -2.84 4.62 -12.31
C LEU A 37 -2.01 3.39 -11.98
N SER A 38 -1.05 3.04 -12.82
CA SER A 38 -0.01 2.08 -12.48
C SER A 38 0.93 2.62 -11.40
N LEU A 39 1.66 1.73 -10.72
CA LEU A 39 2.69 2.13 -9.76
C LEU A 39 3.77 3.04 -10.39
N GLN A 40 4.11 2.79 -11.65
CA GLN A 40 5.09 3.57 -12.41
C GLN A 40 4.59 4.99 -12.71
N GLU A 41 3.31 5.15 -13.07
CA GLU A 41 2.71 6.47 -13.32
C GLU A 41 2.71 7.35 -12.06
N VAL A 42 2.59 6.75 -10.87
CA VAL A 42 2.71 7.47 -9.58
C VAL A 42 4.14 7.51 -9.04
N GLY A 43 5.12 7.02 -9.80
CA GLY A 43 6.55 7.07 -9.47
C GLY A 43 6.99 6.11 -8.35
N ILE A 44 6.21 5.08 -8.04
CA ILE A 44 6.58 4.02 -7.11
C ILE A 44 7.39 2.96 -7.85
N GLY A 45 8.61 2.69 -7.37
CA GLY A 45 9.52 1.71 -7.95
C GLY A 45 9.54 0.36 -7.23
N ALA A 46 9.26 0.35 -5.92
CA ALA A 46 9.22 -0.88 -5.13
C ALA A 46 8.35 -0.74 -3.87
N ILE A 47 7.71 -1.82 -3.42
CA ILE A 47 6.97 -1.89 -2.16
C ILE A 47 7.61 -2.95 -1.26
N SER A 48 7.96 -2.58 -0.02
CA SER A 48 8.53 -3.52 0.94
C SER A 48 7.48 -4.47 1.48
N LEU A 49 7.82 -5.75 1.58
CA LEU A 49 7.00 -6.76 2.27
C LEU A 49 7.33 -6.86 3.76
N GLN A 50 8.42 -6.23 4.22
CA GLN A 50 8.70 -6.10 5.65
C GLN A 50 7.76 -5.07 6.25
N SER A 51 7.02 -5.48 7.28
CA SER A 51 6.03 -4.63 7.93
C SER A 51 6.13 -4.67 9.45
N ALA A 52 5.72 -3.59 10.10
CA ALA A 52 5.46 -3.53 11.53
C ALA A 52 3.96 -3.61 11.80
N THR A 53 3.57 -4.35 12.84
CA THR A 53 2.18 -4.37 13.32
C THR A 53 1.85 -3.08 14.05
N LEU A 54 0.72 -2.45 13.70
CA LEU A 54 0.26 -1.20 14.33
C LEU A 54 -0.85 -1.41 15.36
N ASP A 55 -1.75 -2.36 15.11
CA ASP A 55 -2.95 -2.66 15.92
C ASP A 55 -3.64 -1.40 16.50
N TYR A 56 -4.05 -0.50 15.60
CA TYR A 56 -4.59 0.82 15.96
C TYR A 56 -5.96 1.07 15.33
N THR A 57 -6.96 1.39 16.14
CA THR A 57 -8.33 1.67 15.68
C THR A 57 -8.62 3.17 15.70
N VAL A 58 -9.02 3.71 14.55
CA VAL A 58 -9.61 5.05 14.43
C VAL A 58 -11.11 4.94 14.68
N LYS A 59 -11.63 5.86 15.50
CA LYS A 59 -13.05 5.96 15.83
C LYS A 59 -13.58 7.37 15.54
N SER A 60 -14.83 7.48 15.12
CA SER A 60 -15.51 8.79 14.98
C SER A 60 -15.96 9.34 16.33
N ASP A 61 -16.26 8.46 17.28
CA ASP A 61 -16.63 8.76 18.67
C ASP A 61 -16.16 7.63 19.60
N ALA A 62 -16.61 7.60 20.85
CA ALA A 62 -16.16 6.60 21.83
C ALA A 62 -16.44 5.14 21.39
N ASP A 63 -17.55 4.92 20.69
CA ASP A 63 -18.14 3.60 20.46
C ASP A 63 -18.17 3.20 18.98
N THR A 64 -17.87 4.13 18.06
CA THR A 64 -17.99 3.90 16.62
C THR A 64 -16.61 3.81 15.94
N PRO A 65 -16.03 2.60 15.73
CA PRO A 65 -14.82 2.40 14.94
C PRO A 65 -15.08 2.62 13.45
N ILE A 66 -14.19 3.33 12.77
CA ILE A 66 -14.29 3.63 11.33
C ILE A 66 -13.14 3.05 10.50
N ALA A 67 -11.99 2.80 11.13
CA ALA A 67 -10.86 2.13 10.47
C ALA A 67 -9.98 1.39 11.49
N HIS A 68 -9.40 0.25 11.09
CA HIS A 68 -8.40 -0.48 11.87
C HIS A 68 -7.12 -0.63 11.06
N TYR A 69 -6.05 0.00 11.51
CA TYR A 69 -4.72 -0.07 10.93
C TYR A 69 -4.00 -1.31 11.48
N LYS A 70 -3.72 -2.27 10.60
CA LYS A 70 -3.18 -3.58 10.99
C LYS A 70 -1.66 -3.60 10.87
N ASN A 71 -1.15 -3.23 9.70
CA ASN A 71 0.28 -3.29 9.38
C ASN A 71 0.72 -1.99 8.69
N ALA A 72 1.97 -1.61 8.93
CA ALA A 72 2.67 -0.54 8.21
C ALA A 72 3.93 -1.07 7.54
N SER A 73 4.19 -0.60 6.33
CA SER A 73 5.40 -0.85 5.55
C SER A 73 5.83 0.44 4.85
N VAL A 74 6.80 0.33 3.94
CA VAL A 74 7.33 1.43 3.14
C VAL A 74 7.29 1.08 1.65
N ALA A 75 7.16 2.11 0.81
CA ALA A 75 7.43 2.04 -0.62
C ALA A 75 8.54 3.01 -0.98
N LEU A 76 9.34 2.65 -1.98
CA LEU A 76 10.41 3.48 -2.53
C LEU A 76 9.96 4.07 -3.87
N GLY A 77 10.16 5.37 -4.01
CA GLY A 77 9.95 6.07 -5.27
C GLY A 77 11.18 5.98 -6.17
N GLU A 78 10.95 5.99 -7.48
CA GLU A 78 12.04 5.93 -8.47
C GLU A 78 12.98 7.15 -8.41
N SER A 79 12.48 8.28 -7.89
CA SER A 79 13.26 9.50 -7.66
C SER A 79 13.92 9.58 -6.27
N GLY A 80 13.97 8.47 -5.53
CA GLY A 80 14.58 8.41 -4.19
C GLY A 80 13.68 8.87 -3.03
N GLY A 81 12.39 9.10 -3.29
CA GLY A 81 11.39 9.36 -2.25
C GLY A 81 11.02 8.08 -1.47
N THR A 82 10.43 8.24 -0.29
CA THR A 82 9.94 7.12 0.52
C THR A 82 8.52 7.42 1.00
N TYR A 83 7.65 6.41 0.95
CA TYR A 83 6.22 6.53 1.26
C TYR A 83 5.82 5.48 2.30
N GLY A 84 4.86 5.81 3.15
CA GLY A 84 4.24 4.83 4.04
C GLY A 84 3.17 4.01 3.31
N VAL A 85 3.13 2.71 3.58
CA VAL A 85 2.08 1.80 3.08
C VAL A 85 1.35 1.21 4.27
N PHE A 86 0.03 1.23 4.27
CA PHE A 86 -0.78 0.78 5.40
C PHE A 86 -1.81 -0.25 4.95
N GLU A 87 -1.91 -1.35 5.68
CA GLU A 87 -3.04 -2.28 5.61
C GLU A 87 -4.13 -1.80 6.56
N VAL A 88 -5.30 -1.47 6.02
CA VAL A 88 -6.41 -0.87 6.78
C VAL A 88 -7.71 -1.59 6.47
N ASP A 89 -8.40 -2.04 7.51
CA ASP A 89 -9.80 -2.48 7.40
C ASP A 89 -10.69 -1.26 7.65
N VAL A 90 -11.58 -0.93 6.70
CA VAL A 90 -12.47 0.24 6.79
C VAL A 90 -13.91 -0.23 7.06
N ALA A 91 -14.62 0.46 7.94
CA ALA A 91 -16.02 0.17 8.20
C ALA A 91 -16.89 0.51 6.96
N VAL A 92 -17.90 -0.32 6.69
CA VAL A 92 -18.88 -0.15 5.61
C VAL A 92 -20.20 0.44 6.11
#